data_AF-A0A7W4EDU1-F1
#
_entry.id   AF-A0A7W4EDU1-F1
#
_cell.length_a   1.000
_cell.length_b   1.000
_cell.length_c   1.000
_cell.angle_alpha   90.00
_cell.angle_beta   90.00
_cell.angle_gamma   90.00
#
_symmetry.space_group_name_H-M   'P 1'
#
loop_
_entity.id
_entity.type
_entity.pdbx_description
1 polymer ?
#
loop_
_entity_poly.entity_id
_entity_poly.type
_entity_poly.pdbx_seq_one_letter_code
_entity_poly.pdbx_strand_id
1 'polypeptide(L)'
;MSIFTIVSIVIPVVLASSIPPILQHCGYAHERRYRWLLYLACGLFFISWYVPSPLIDGQDTAFNTHFIGGGIFTGCLWLYLKHALGWHRYWLVEAFSLFALVSALGCMNELFELLVAKTGVAHLSLDDTNWDIAANTAGALLVWLVSLGAAGWQRIVRRDT
;
A
#
# COMPACT_ATOMS: atom_id res chain seq x y z
N MET A 1 -20.22 -8.33 13.01
CA MET A 1 -19.53 -7.79 11.82
C MET A 1 -18.44 -8.77 11.42
N SER A 2 -18.21 -8.98 10.13
CA SER A 2 -17.11 -9.83 9.68
C SER A 2 -15.77 -9.23 10.12
N ILE A 3 -14.79 -10.07 10.47
CA ILE A 3 -13.42 -9.63 10.79
C ILE A 3 -12.84 -8.76 9.68
N PHE A 4 -13.16 -9.08 8.42
CA PHE A 4 -12.75 -8.34 7.24
C PHE A 4 -13.29 -6.90 7.21
N THR A 5 -14.54 -6.69 7.64
CA THR A 5 -15.12 -5.34 7.77
C THR A 5 -14.48 -4.53 8.89
N ILE A 6 -14.05 -5.21 9.97
CA ILE A 6 -13.31 -4.55 11.05
C ILE A 6 -11.94 -4.12 10.53
N VAL A 7 -11.21 -5.03 9.86
CA VAL A 7 -9.89 -4.75 9.28
C VAL A 7 -9.95 -3.61 8.26
N SER A 8 -10.94 -3.62 7.36
CA SER A 8 -11.11 -2.60 6.32
C SER A 8 -11.29 -1.19 6.86
N ILE A 9 -11.80 -1.04 8.09
CA ILE A 9 -12.03 0.26 8.75
C ILE A 9 -10.89 0.60 9.71
N VAL A 10 -10.50 -0.33 10.57
CA VAL A 10 -9.55 -0.09 11.66
C VAL A 10 -8.16 0.24 11.12
N ILE A 11 -7.66 -0.48 10.11
CA ILE A 11 -6.32 -0.22 9.56
C ILE A 11 -6.23 1.20 8.99
N PRO A 12 -7.12 1.65 8.08
CA PRO A 12 -7.13 3.03 7.60
C PRO A 12 -7.24 4.08 8.71
N VAL A 13 -8.12 3.87 9.69
CA VAL A 13 -8.30 4.82 10.80
C VAL A 13 -7.03 4.93 11.64
N VAL A 14 -6.41 3.80 11.99
CA VAL A 14 -5.15 3.79 12.77
C VAL A 14 -4.04 4.48 11.99
N LEU A 15 -3.85 4.19 10.71
CA LEU A 15 -2.82 4.83 9.90
C LEU A 15 -3.04 6.34 9.75
N ALA A 16 -4.27 6.74 9.44
CA ALA A 16 -4.63 8.16 9.24
C ALA A 16 -4.51 8.98 10.53
N SER A 17 -4.74 8.36 11.69
CA SER A 17 -4.64 9.02 13.00
C SER A 17 -3.24 8.97 13.61
N SER A 18 -2.43 7.95 13.33
CA SER A 18 -1.12 7.74 13.98
C SER A 18 0.08 8.25 13.17
N ILE A 19 0.10 8.07 11.84
CA ILE A 19 1.29 8.42 11.06
C ILE A 19 1.56 9.93 11.05
N PRO A 20 0.57 10.83 10.80
CA PRO A 20 0.81 12.28 10.83
C PRO A 20 1.40 12.80 12.15
N PRO A 21 0.87 12.49 13.35
CA PRO A 21 1.46 12.99 14.59
C PRO A 21 2.85 12.40 14.86
N ILE A 22 3.12 11.13 14.48
CA ILE A 22 4.47 10.55 14.59
C ILE A 22 5.47 11.34 13.72
N LEU A 23 5.12 11.61 12.46
CA LEU A 23 5.98 12.38 11.55
C LEU A 23 6.20 13.81 12.06
N GLN A 24 5.17 14.47 12.56
CA GLN A 24 5.28 15.81 13.16
C GLN A 24 6.17 15.80 14.40
N HIS A 25 6.02 14.80 15.27
CA HIS A 25 6.85 14.64 16.47
C HIS A 25 8.33 14.45 16.10
N CYS A 26 8.62 13.74 15.00
CA CYS A 26 9.96 13.59 14.45
C CYS A 26 10.47 14.82 13.65
N GLY A 27 9.72 15.92 13.60
CA GLY A 27 10.11 17.16 12.92
C GLY A 27 9.77 17.24 11.43
N TYR A 28 9.05 16.28 10.86
CA TYR A 28 8.68 16.25 9.45
C TYR A 28 7.38 17.01 9.16
N ALA A 29 7.41 18.34 9.36
CA ALA A 29 6.24 19.21 9.17
C ALA A 29 5.73 19.30 7.71
N HIS A 30 6.54 18.89 6.74
CA HIS A 30 6.20 18.90 5.31
C HIS A 30 5.13 17.87 4.93
N GLU A 31 4.86 16.87 5.79
CA GLU A 31 3.86 15.82 5.53
C GLU A 31 2.48 16.40 5.20
N ARG A 32 2.10 17.53 5.81
CA ARG A 32 0.75 18.11 5.67
C ARG A 32 0.40 18.43 4.21
N ARG A 33 1.39 18.81 3.40
CA ARG A 33 1.23 19.06 1.95
C ARG A 33 0.89 17.78 1.17
N TYR A 34 1.38 16.64 1.65
CA TYR A 34 1.29 15.34 0.98
C TYR A 34 0.28 14.40 1.64
N ARG A 35 -0.37 14.81 2.72
CA ARG A 35 -1.32 13.99 3.50
C ARG A 35 -2.49 13.42 2.67
N TRP A 36 -2.83 14.06 1.55
CA TRP A 36 -3.81 13.51 0.62
C TRP A 36 -3.41 12.13 0.08
N LEU A 37 -2.11 11.83 -0.08
CA LEU A 37 -1.61 10.52 -0.50
C LEU A 37 -1.91 9.45 0.55
N LEU A 38 -1.78 9.79 1.84
CA LEU A 38 -2.15 8.91 2.94
C LEU A 38 -3.65 8.63 2.93
N TYR A 39 -4.48 9.66 2.74
CA TYR A 39 -5.94 9.49 2.67
C TYR A 39 -6.38 8.71 1.43
N LEU A 40 -5.72 8.93 0.30
CA LEU A 40 -5.92 8.12 -0.90
C LEU A 40 -5.57 6.65 -0.62
N ALA A 41 -4.42 6.38 0.00
CA ALA A 41 -4.03 5.03 0.40
C ALA A 41 -5.11 4.41 1.30
N CYS A 42 -5.50 5.10 2.38
CA CYS A 42 -6.54 4.66 3.31
C CYS A 42 -7.88 4.35 2.61
N GLY A 43 -8.30 5.22 1.67
CA GLY A 43 -9.51 5.03 0.88
C GLY A 43 -9.40 3.83 -0.06
N LEU A 44 -8.26 3.65 -0.73
CA LEU A 44 -8.01 2.50 -1.61
C LEU A 44 -8.01 1.18 -0.83
N PHE A 45 -7.39 1.15 0.35
CA PHE A 45 -7.43 0.01 1.26
C PHE A 45 -8.87 -0.33 1.64
N PHE A 46 -9.66 0.66 2.06
CA PHE A 46 -11.06 0.41 2.41
C PHE A 46 -11.87 -0.12 1.21
N ILE A 47 -11.75 0.54 0.06
CA ILE A 47 -12.51 0.19 -1.15
C ILE A 47 -12.15 -1.21 -1.65
N SER A 48 -10.88 -1.62 -1.58
CA SER A 48 -10.42 -2.89 -2.14
C SER A 48 -11.15 -4.10 -1.56
N TRP A 49 -11.56 -4.05 -0.29
CA TRP A 49 -12.35 -5.11 0.37
C TRP A 49 -13.74 -5.32 -0.23
N TYR A 50 -14.22 -4.40 -1.05
CA TYR A 50 -15.54 -4.44 -1.68
C TYR A 50 -15.44 -4.55 -3.21
N VAL A 51 -14.22 -4.57 -3.76
CA VAL A 51 -13.99 -4.80 -5.19
C VAL A 51 -13.95 -6.32 -5.42
N PRO A 52 -14.79 -6.88 -6.30
CA PRO A 52 -14.78 -8.30 -6.58
C PRO A 52 -13.43 -8.70 -7.18
N SER A 53 -12.85 -9.80 -6.70
CA SER A 53 -11.62 -10.36 -7.26
C SER A 53 -11.93 -11.35 -8.38
N PRO A 54 -11.13 -11.37 -9.46
CA PRO A 54 -11.25 -12.41 -10.47
C PRO A 54 -10.81 -13.76 -9.88
N LEU A 55 -11.44 -14.84 -10.32
CA LEU A 55 -10.92 -16.18 -10.04
C LEU A 55 -9.70 -16.42 -10.93
N ILE A 56 -8.60 -16.88 -10.33
CA ILE A 56 -7.38 -17.24 -11.04
C ILE A 56 -7.24 -18.77 -10.94
N ASP A 57 -7.20 -19.44 -12.09
CA ASP A 57 -7.22 -20.91 -12.17
C ASP A 57 -8.39 -21.55 -11.39
N GLY A 58 -9.52 -20.83 -11.30
CA GLY A 58 -10.71 -21.27 -10.58
C GLY A 58 -10.69 -21.06 -9.06
N GLN A 59 -9.61 -20.48 -8.51
CA GLN A 59 -9.45 -20.19 -7.10
C GLN A 59 -9.74 -18.71 -6.80
N ASP A 60 -10.35 -18.43 -5.64
CA ASP A 60 -10.48 -17.09 -5.11
C ASP A 60 -9.20 -16.74 -4.34
N THR A 61 -8.33 -15.96 -4.97
CA THR A 61 -7.03 -15.52 -4.43
C THR A 61 -7.10 -14.11 -3.86
N ALA A 62 -8.31 -13.54 -3.73
CA ALA A 62 -8.52 -12.15 -3.34
C ALA A 62 -7.66 -11.13 -4.11
N PHE A 63 -7.25 -11.43 -5.36
CA PHE A 63 -6.22 -10.70 -6.09
C PHE A 63 -6.41 -9.18 -6.12
N ASN A 64 -7.65 -8.69 -6.31
CA ASN A 64 -7.91 -7.25 -6.35
C ASN A 64 -7.75 -6.60 -4.96
N THR A 65 -8.06 -7.32 -3.89
CA THR A 65 -7.81 -6.88 -2.51
C THR A 65 -6.31 -6.65 -2.30
N HIS A 66 -5.46 -7.60 -2.69
CA HIS A 66 -4.00 -7.46 -2.56
C HIS A 66 -3.43 -6.46 -3.56
N PHE A 67 -3.91 -6.42 -4.80
CA PHE A 67 -3.39 -5.48 -5.81
C PHE A 67 -3.69 -4.02 -5.43
N ILE A 68 -4.94 -3.72 -5.08
CA ILE A 68 -5.39 -2.36 -4.76
C ILE A 68 -5.04 -2.02 -3.30
N GLY A 69 -5.52 -2.84 -2.37
CA GLY A 69 -5.42 -2.62 -0.92
C GLY A 69 -4.08 -3.01 -0.32
N GLY A 70 -3.32 -3.88 -0.97
CA GLY A 70 -1.92 -4.12 -0.62
C GLY A 70 -0.99 -3.26 -1.47
N GLY A 71 -0.94 -3.48 -2.78
CA GLY A 71 0.04 -2.89 -3.69
C GLY A 71 -0.11 -1.39 -3.90
N ILE A 72 -1.21 -0.93 -4.51
CA ILE A 72 -1.43 0.49 -4.80
C ILE A 72 -1.47 1.30 -3.49
N PHE A 73 -2.17 0.80 -2.48
CA PHE A 73 -2.15 1.33 -1.11
C PHE A 73 -0.72 1.55 -0.61
N THR A 74 0.13 0.51 -0.66
CA THR A 74 1.52 0.58 -0.19
C THR A 74 2.32 1.58 -1.02
N GLY A 75 2.12 1.61 -2.34
CA GLY A 75 2.77 2.58 -3.22
C GLY A 75 2.40 4.03 -2.87
N CYS A 76 1.13 4.32 -2.60
CA CYS A 76 0.66 5.65 -2.18
C CYS A 76 1.19 6.01 -0.79
N LEU A 77 1.18 5.07 0.16
CA LEU A 77 1.76 5.24 1.48
C LEU A 77 3.26 5.52 1.39
N TRP A 78 3.98 4.78 0.55
CA TRP A 78 5.40 5.00 0.29
C TRP A 78 5.66 6.39 -0.31
N LEU A 79 4.87 6.83 -1.30
CA LEU A 79 4.99 8.17 -1.87
C LEU A 79 4.75 9.25 -0.80
N TYR A 80 3.74 9.06 0.05
CA TYR A 80 3.49 9.96 1.18
C TYR A 80 4.72 10.06 2.09
N LEU A 81 5.27 8.93 2.52
CA LEU A 81 6.46 8.88 3.38
C LEU A 81 7.69 9.49 2.70
N LYS A 82 7.96 9.13 1.45
CA LYS A 82 9.04 9.69 0.63
C LYS A 82 9.00 11.22 0.62
N HIS A 83 7.82 11.79 0.33
CA HIS A 83 7.65 13.23 0.28
C HIS A 83 7.68 13.90 1.66
N ALA A 84 7.07 13.26 2.68
CA ALA A 84 7.09 13.76 4.05
C ALA A 84 8.51 13.82 4.64
N LEU A 85 9.32 12.81 4.35
CA LEU A 85 10.72 12.70 4.78
C LEU A 85 11.67 13.58 3.93
N GLY A 86 11.18 14.23 2.89
CA GLY A 86 12.01 15.01 1.96
C GLY A 86 13.04 14.17 1.20
N TRP A 87 12.80 12.86 1.07
CA TRP A 87 13.78 11.95 0.47
C TRP A 87 13.72 12.05 -1.06
N HIS A 88 14.73 12.69 -1.63
CA HIS A 88 15.03 12.65 -3.06
C HIS A 88 16.38 11.96 -3.29
N ARG A 89 16.37 10.70 -3.73
CA ARG A 89 17.60 9.97 -4.07
C ARG A 89 17.49 9.24 -5.39
N TYR A 90 18.60 8.60 -5.77
CA TYR A 90 18.71 7.74 -6.93
C TYR A 90 17.58 6.72 -6.97
N TRP A 91 17.07 6.49 -8.18
CA TRP A 91 15.94 5.60 -8.45
C TRP A 91 16.09 4.19 -7.85
N LEU A 92 17.32 3.68 -7.71
CA LEU A 92 17.61 2.38 -7.07
C LEU A 92 17.23 2.36 -5.59
N VAL A 93 17.50 3.45 -4.87
CA VAL A 93 17.17 3.57 -3.45
C VAL A 93 15.66 3.65 -3.27
N GLU A 94 14.98 4.35 -4.18
CA GLU A 94 13.53 4.38 -4.21
C GLU A 94 12.94 2.99 -4.42
N ALA A 95 13.40 2.28 -5.46
CA ALA A 95 12.99 0.91 -5.76
C ALA A 95 13.22 -0.04 -4.58
N PHE A 96 14.40 0.01 -3.95
CA PHE A 96 14.71 -0.82 -2.79
C PHE A 96 13.82 -0.50 -1.59
N SER A 97 13.59 0.78 -1.28
CA SER A 97 12.75 1.17 -0.14
C SER A 97 11.28 0.81 -0.35
N LEU A 98 10.78 0.91 -1.59
CA LEU A 98 9.43 0.49 -1.94
C LEU A 98 9.32 -1.03 -1.84
N PHE A 99 10.27 -1.77 -2.40
CA PHE A 99 10.33 -3.23 -2.27
C PHE A 99 10.32 -3.65 -0.80
N ALA A 100 11.19 -3.06 0.02
CA ALA A 100 11.25 -3.36 1.45
C ALA A 100 9.91 -3.10 2.16
N LEU A 101 9.22 -2.00 1.84
CA LEU A 101 7.92 -1.70 2.44
C LEU A 101 6.84 -2.71 1.99
N VAL A 102 6.77 -3.00 0.69
CA VAL A 102 5.83 -3.99 0.13
C VAL A 102 6.05 -5.37 0.73
N SER A 103 7.31 -5.81 0.82
CA SER A 103 7.65 -7.08 1.46
C SER A 103 7.30 -7.10 2.94
N ALA A 104 7.60 -6.03 3.68
CA ALA A 104 7.29 -5.96 5.12
C ALA A 104 5.77 -6.01 5.38
N LEU A 105 4.99 -5.22 4.64
CA LEU A 105 3.53 -5.21 4.75
C LEU A 105 2.92 -6.54 4.28
N GLY A 106 3.43 -7.11 3.18
CA GLY A 106 3.02 -8.43 2.69
C GLY A 106 3.27 -9.53 3.72
N CYS A 107 4.46 -9.59 4.31
CA CYS A 107 4.75 -10.54 5.39
C CYS A 107 3.83 -10.35 6.61
N MET A 108 3.53 -9.10 7.00
CA MET A 108 2.58 -8.85 8.09
C MET A 108 1.16 -9.31 7.75
N ASN A 109 0.74 -9.19 6.49
CA ASN A 109 -0.57 -9.68 6.02
C ASN A 109 -0.66 -11.20 6.15
N GLU A 110 0.32 -11.94 5.62
CA GLU A 110 0.38 -13.41 5.72
C GLU A 110 0.40 -13.88 7.18
N LEU A 111 1.15 -13.19 8.06
CA LEU A 111 1.16 -13.52 9.48
C LEU A 111 -0.19 -13.28 10.15
N PHE A 112 -0.92 -12.24 9.73
CA PHE A 112 -2.28 -11.98 10.21
C PHE A 112 -3.25 -13.07 9.74
N GLU A 113 -3.20 -13.45 8.46
CA GLU A 113 -4.06 -14.50 7.90
C GLU A 113 -3.77 -15.86 8.54
N LEU A 114 -2.50 -16.21 8.74
CA LEU A 114 -2.09 -17.40 9.48
C LEU A 114 -2.67 -17.39 10.89
N LEU A 115 -2.62 -16.26 11.59
CA LEU A 115 -3.19 -16.12 12.94
C LEU A 115 -4.71 -16.30 12.94
N VAL A 116 -5.42 -15.67 11.99
CA VAL A 116 -6.89 -15.81 11.85
C VAL A 116 -7.28 -17.25 11.54
N ALA A 117 -6.57 -17.91 10.62
CA ALA A 117 -6.79 -19.31 10.26
C ALA A 117 -6.52 -20.26 11.45
N LYS A 118 -5.42 -20.07 12.19
CA LYS A 118 -5.06 -20.92 13.33
C LYS A 118 -5.96 -20.73 14.54
N THR A 119 -6.52 -19.53 14.72
CA THR A 119 -7.47 -19.25 15.81
C THR A 119 -8.92 -19.63 15.45
N GLY A 120 -9.18 -20.02 14.20
CA GLY A 120 -10.51 -20.40 13.72
C GLY A 120 -11.50 -19.23 13.63
N VAL A 121 -10.99 -17.99 13.61
CA VAL A 121 -11.82 -16.77 13.59
C VAL A 121 -12.49 -16.59 12.22
N ALA A 122 -11.84 -17.03 11.14
CA ALA A 122 -12.41 -17.14 9.82
C ALA A 122 -11.71 -18.26 9.02
N HIS A 123 -12.43 -18.86 8.06
CA HIS A 123 -11.80 -19.73 7.07
C HIS A 123 -11.11 -18.88 6.01
N LEU A 124 -9.79 -19.00 5.94
CA LEU A 124 -8.92 -18.40 4.94
C LEU A 124 -8.14 -19.51 4.26
N SER A 125 -7.96 -19.38 2.93
CA SER A 125 -6.95 -20.15 2.22
C SER A 125 -5.57 -19.70 2.68
N LEU A 126 -4.60 -20.59 2.66
CA LEU A 126 -3.18 -20.27 2.90
C LEU A 126 -2.30 -20.71 1.71
N ASP A 127 -2.94 -21.08 0.60
CA ASP A 127 -2.29 -21.62 -0.60
C ASP A 127 -2.09 -20.54 -1.70
N ASP A 128 -2.49 -19.29 -1.42
CA ASP A 128 -2.52 -18.15 -2.33
C ASP A 128 -1.44 -17.08 -2.05
N THR A 129 -0.56 -17.26 -1.06
CA THR A 129 0.54 -16.35 -0.71
C THR A 129 1.37 -15.87 -1.91
N ASN A 130 1.59 -16.74 -2.89
CA ASN A 130 2.29 -16.43 -4.13
C ASN A 130 1.53 -15.41 -5.01
N TRP A 131 0.19 -15.48 -5.04
CA TRP A 131 -0.65 -14.50 -5.72
C TRP A 131 -0.71 -13.18 -4.96
N ASP A 132 -0.73 -13.22 -3.63
CA ASP A 132 -0.69 -12.03 -2.77
C ASP A 132 0.58 -11.23 -3.00
N ILE A 133 1.74 -11.90 -2.99
CA ILE A 133 3.04 -11.28 -3.28
C ILE A 133 3.04 -10.68 -4.68
N ALA A 134 2.53 -11.40 -5.68
CA ALA A 134 2.46 -10.90 -7.06
C ALA A 134 1.58 -9.66 -7.17
N ALA A 135 0.39 -9.69 -6.58
CA ALA A 135 -0.57 -8.59 -6.60
C ALA A 135 -0.04 -7.35 -5.86
N ASN A 136 0.49 -7.53 -4.65
CA ASN A 136 1.12 -6.47 -3.85
C ASN A 136 2.27 -5.80 -4.62
N THR A 137 3.15 -6.61 -5.20
CA THR A 137 4.30 -6.12 -5.95
C THR A 137 3.87 -5.37 -7.21
N ALA A 138 2.92 -5.91 -7.97
CA ALA A 138 2.44 -5.30 -9.21
C ALA A 138 1.75 -3.95 -8.95
N GLY A 139 0.90 -3.86 -7.92
CA GLY A 139 0.21 -2.62 -7.58
C GLY A 139 1.17 -1.52 -7.10
N ALA A 140 2.17 -1.88 -6.30
CA ALA A 140 3.19 -0.93 -5.85
C ALA A 140 4.09 -0.47 -7.00
N LEU A 141 4.49 -1.39 -7.87
CA LEU A 141 5.28 -1.10 -9.07
C LEU A 141 4.55 -0.12 -9.99
N LEU A 142 3.24 -0.31 -10.20
CA LEU A 142 2.41 0.61 -10.98
C LEU A 142 2.49 2.05 -10.44
N VAL A 143 2.30 2.22 -9.13
CA VAL A 143 2.37 3.56 -8.50
C VAL A 143 3.75 4.18 -8.69
N TRP A 144 4.81 3.39 -8.54
CA TRP A 144 6.17 3.88 -8.73
C TRP A 144 6.44 4.32 -10.18
N LEU A 145 6.05 3.51 -11.17
CA LEU A 145 6.20 3.85 -12.58
C LEU A 145 5.43 5.12 -12.96
N VAL A 146 4.20 5.27 -12.46
CA VAL A 146 3.41 6.51 -12.64
C VAL A 146 4.13 7.70 -12.01
N SER A 147 4.71 7.54 -10.82
CA SER A 147 5.46 8.62 -10.15
C SER A 147 6.72 9.03 -10.92
N LEU A 148 7.44 8.07 -11.50
CA LEU A 148 8.62 8.32 -12.35
C LEU A 148 8.22 9.03 -13.64
N GLY A 149 7.15 8.59 -14.29
CA GLY A 149 6.60 9.23 -15.49
C GLY A 149 6.18 10.67 -15.23
N ALA A 150 5.47 10.93 -14.13
CA ALA A 150 5.07 12.27 -13.73
C ALA A 150 6.28 13.18 -13.45
N ALA A 151 7.31 12.65 -12.76
CA ALA A 151 8.54 13.39 -12.49
C ALA A 151 9.34 13.68 -13.77
N GLY A 152 9.40 12.73 -14.71
CA GLY A 152 10.03 12.89 -16.02
C GLY A 152 9.33 13.96 -16.86
N TRP A 153 8.01 13.91 -16.93
CA TRP A 153 7.19 14.90 -17.63
C TRP A 153 7.41 16.31 -17.10
N GLN A 154 7.41 16.48 -15.77
CA GLN A 154 7.68 17.79 -15.15
C GLN A 154 9.07 18.36 -15.51
N ARG A 155 10.09 17.50 -15.69
CA ARG A 155 11.42 17.94 -16.12
C ARG A 155 11.45 18.38 -17.58
N ILE A 156 10.67 17.74 -18.45
CA ILE A 156 10.55 18.12 -19.87
C ILE A 156 9.88 19.48 -19.97
N VAL A 157 8.68 19.63 -19.39
CA VAL A 157 7.92 20.89 -19.43
C VAL A 157 8.70 22.09 -18.90
N ARG A 158 9.50 21.90 -17.83
CA ARG A 158 10.33 22.96 -17.24
C ARG A 158 11.59 23.31 -18.05
N ARG A 159 12.01 22.47 -19.00
CA ARG A 159 13.12 22.79 -19.91
C ARG A 159 12.67 23.69 -21.07
N ASP A 160 11.37 23.71 -21.35
CA ASP A 160 10.78 24.45 -22.46
C ASP A 160 10.21 25.83 -22.03
N THR A 161 10.43 26.24 -20.78
CA THR A 161 10.05 27.55 -20.18
C THR A 161 11.26 28.30 -19.68
#